data_AF-A0A2H9N0Y8-F1
#
_entry.id   AF-A0A2H9N0Y8-F1
#
_cell.length_a   1.000
_cell.length_b   1.000
_cell.length_c   1.000
_cell.angle_alpha   90.00
_cell.angle_beta   90.00
_cell.angle_gamma   90.00
#
_symmetry.space_group_name_H-M   'P 1'
#
loop_
_entity.id
_entity.type
_entity.pdbx_description
1 polymer ?
#
loop_
_entity_poly.entity_id
_entity_poly.type
_entity_poly.pdbx_seq_one_letter_code
_entity_poly.pdbx_strand_id
1 'polypeptide(L)'
;MSLENVIKELKEKKAKKVFVQYPEGLKLKVVDISKSLEKEGFEVILCLEPTFGSCDLRDQEAKRLGCNAILHIGHSDFGMRSEMPVIYWEYEIDVDPIPTLKKEFDKLKPFKKIGLITSVQYVKAMNKVKKYLEKNGKEVFVEKVLKYPGQILGCCTYAAEKIDDKVDTFLYVGSGKFHPLGVAVKTDKPVYSLDLEKNEVIGMEKEK
;
A
#
# COMPACT_ATOMS: atom_id res chain seq x y z
N MET A 1 9.88 6.15 -3.80
CA MET A 1 11.25 6.56 -3.40
C MET A 1 12.25 5.82 -4.27
N SER A 2 13.36 6.43 -4.70
CA SER A 2 14.41 5.73 -5.46
C SER A 2 15.41 5.04 -4.52
N LEU A 3 16.18 4.07 -5.02
CA LEU A 3 17.26 3.43 -4.26
C LEU A 3 18.32 4.44 -3.80
N GLU A 4 18.63 5.44 -4.64
CA GLU A 4 19.57 6.53 -4.29
C GLU A 4 19.11 7.31 -3.05
N ASN A 5 17.81 7.61 -2.96
CA ASN A 5 17.26 8.28 -1.79
C ASN A 5 17.34 7.40 -0.55
N VAL A 6 17.13 6.08 -0.70
CA VAL A 6 17.26 5.11 0.41
C VAL A 6 18.69 5.06 0.91
N ILE A 7 19.67 4.98 0.00
CA ILE A 7 21.11 5.01 0.33
C ILE A 7 21.45 6.30 1.07
N LYS A 8 20.96 7.44 0.59
CA LYS A 8 21.18 8.74 1.23
C LYS A 8 20.64 8.74 2.66
N GLU A 9 19.41 8.28 2.87
CA GLU A 9 18.80 8.23 4.20
C GLU A 9 19.57 7.28 5.14
N LEU A 10 19.99 6.11 4.65
CA LEU A 10 20.83 5.19 5.42
C LEU A 10 22.16 5.83 5.85
N LYS A 11 22.82 6.58 4.94
CA LYS A 11 24.04 7.33 5.24
C LYS A 11 23.80 8.44 6.27
N GLU A 12 22.70 9.19 6.14
CA GLU A 12 22.31 10.24 7.11
C GLU A 12 22.06 9.66 8.50
N LYS A 13 21.50 8.46 8.60
CA LYS A 13 21.35 7.70 9.85
C LYS A 13 22.64 7.05 10.34
N LYS A 14 23.76 7.26 9.64
CA LYS A 14 25.09 6.67 9.93
C LYS A 14 25.03 5.14 10.01
N ALA A 15 24.14 4.51 9.25
CA ALA A 15 24.03 3.06 9.20
C ALA A 15 25.30 2.48 8.55
N LYS A 16 25.88 1.45 9.17
CA LYS A 16 26.99 0.67 8.60
C LYS A 16 26.53 -0.75 8.26
N LYS A 17 25.78 -1.37 9.17
CA LYS A 17 25.16 -2.68 8.99
C LYS A 17 23.63 -2.54 8.92
N VAL A 18 23.03 -2.98 7.83
CA VAL A 18 21.62 -2.76 7.50
C VAL A 18 20.88 -4.09 7.47
N PHE A 19 19.83 -4.18 8.27
CA PHE A 19 18.90 -5.31 8.25
C PHE A 19 17.82 -5.07 7.20
N VAL A 20 17.67 -5.93 6.22
CA VAL A 20 16.73 -5.74 5.11
C VAL A 20 15.53 -6.66 5.28
N GLN A 21 14.35 -6.06 5.46
CA GLN A 21 13.06 -6.76 5.43
C GLN A 21 12.34 -6.48 4.10
N TYR A 22 11.70 -7.50 3.55
CA TYR A 22 11.01 -7.40 2.27
C TYR A 22 9.85 -8.41 2.19
N PRO A 23 8.78 -8.10 1.44
CA PRO A 23 7.70 -9.04 1.18
C PRO A 23 8.13 -10.10 0.15
N GLU A 24 7.49 -11.27 0.19
CA GLU A 24 7.81 -12.41 -0.69
C GLU A 24 7.86 -12.03 -2.18
N GLY A 25 6.96 -11.16 -2.63
CA GLY A 25 6.90 -10.69 -4.01
C GLY A 25 8.15 -9.95 -4.51
N LEU A 26 9.07 -9.56 -3.61
CA LEU A 26 10.33 -8.88 -3.95
C LEU A 26 11.56 -9.76 -3.78
N LYS A 27 11.41 -11.04 -3.44
CA LYS A 27 12.52 -11.97 -3.19
C LYS A 27 13.52 -12.08 -4.34
N LEU A 28 13.06 -12.01 -5.59
CA LEU A 28 13.95 -12.01 -6.75
C LEU A 28 14.75 -10.71 -6.89
N LYS A 29 14.18 -9.58 -6.48
CA LYS A 29 14.81 -8.25 -6.60
C LYS A 29 15.72 -7.92 -5.42
N VAL A 30 15.47 -8.50 -4.24
CA VAL A 30 16.19 -8.14 -3.02
C VAL A 30 17.68 -8.47 -3.11
N VAL A 31 18.06 -9.51 -3.86
CA VAL A 31 19.46 -9.88 -4.05
C VAL A 31 20.22 -8.77 -4.77
N ASP A 32 19.63 -8.17 -5.81
CA ASP A 32 20.26 -7.08 -6.55
C ASP A 32 20.26 -5.77 -5.74
N ILE A 33 19.22 -5.53 -4.94
CA ILE A 33 19.18 -4.43 -3.97
C ILE A 33 20.31 -4.58 -2.94
N SER A 34 20.51 -5.78 -2.39
CA SER A 34 21.59 -6.11 -1.43
C SER A 34 22.96 -5.78 -2.03
N LYS A 35 23.24 -6.29 -3.23
CA LYS A 35 24.50 -6.02 -3.94
C LYS A 35 24.73 -4.53 -4.18
N SER A 36 23.64 -3.79 -4.43
CA SER A 36 23.71 -2.35 -4.67
C SER A 36 24.03 -1.58 -3.38
N LEU A 37 23.46 -1.99 -2.25
CA LEU A 37 23.81 -1.45 -0.93
C LEU A 37 25.25 -1.81 -0.53
N GLU A 38 25.69 -3.04 -0.78
CA GLU A 38 27.07 -3.47 -0.49
C GLU A 38 28.10 -2.64 -1.27
N LYS A 39 27.82 -2.33 -2.55
CA LYS A 39 28.67 -1.43 -3.36
C LYS A 39 28.79 -0.03 -2.78
N GLU A 40 27.78 0.42 -2.04
CA GLU A 40 27.77 1.71 -1.34
C GLU A 40 28.46 1.67 0.03
N GLY A 41 29.00 0.49 0.42
CA GLY A 41 29.78 0.30 1.65
C GLY A 41 28.97 -0.16 2.86
N PHE A 42 27.72 -0.59 2.67
CA PHE A 42 26.92 -1.17 3.75
C PHE A 42 27.20 -2.67 3.91
N GLU A 43 27.30 -3.16 5.15
CA GLU A 43 27.14 -4.59 5.46
C GLU A 43 25.64 -4.92 5.46
N VAL A 44 25.21 -5.88 4.65
CA VAL A 44 23.78 -6.19 4.50
C VAL A 44 23.45 -7.53 5.14
N ILE A 45 22.39 -7.55 5.95
CA ILE A 45 21.78 -8.77 6.48
C ILE A 45 20.37 -8.90 5.92
N LEU A 46 20.15 -9.90 5.07
CA LEU A 46 18.82 -10.19 4.52
C LEU A 46 17.99 -11.00 5.51
N CYS A 47 16.79 -10.51 5.83
CA CYS A 47 15.80 -11.26 6.58
C CYS A 47 15.12 -12.27 5.66
N LEU A 48 15.35 -13.57 5.88
CA LEU A 48 14.70 -14.64 5.10
C LEU A 48 13.34 -15.06 5.67
N GLU A 49 12.97 -14.54 6.84
CA GLU A 49 11.63 -14.73 7.39
C GLU A 49 10.58 -13.95 6.60
N PRO A 50 9.36 -14.48 6.46
CA PRO A 50 8.25 -13.75 5.87
C PRO A 50 8.04 -12.40 6.57
N THR A 51 7.80 -11.35 5.77
CA THR A 51 7.42 -10.02 6.26
C THR A 51 6.09 -9.62 5.65
N PHE A 52 5.02 -9.60 6.46
CA PHE A 52 3.66 -9.34 5.99
C PHE A 52 3.22 -7.87 6.05
N GLY A 53 4.00 -7.02 6.73
CA GLY A 53 3.69 -5.60 6.87
C GLY A 53 4.62 -4.89 7.85
N SER A 54 4.44 -3.59 7.98
CA SER A 54 5.16 -2.78 8.97
C SER A 54 4.84 -3.19 10.42
N CYS A 55 3.75 -3.93 10.67
CA CYS A 55 3.46 -4.48 12.00
C CYS A 55 4.42 -5.61 12.44
N ASP A 56 5.23 -6.13 11.52
CA ASP A 56 6.17 -7.23 11.74
C ASP A 56 7.63 -6.75 11.63
N LEU A 57 7.95 -5.63 12.30
CA LEU A 57 9.33 -5.17 12.41
C LEU A 57 10.14 -6.11 13.29
N ARG A 58 11.29 -6.54 12.78
CA ARG A 58 12.22 -7.45 13.48
C ARG A 58 13.41 -6.71 14.04
N ASP A 59 13.11 -5.66 14.81
CA ASP A 59 14.11 -4.74 15.33
C ASP A 59 14.95 -5.34 16.45
N GLN A 60 14.37 -6.20 17.28
CA GLN A 60 15.10 -6.98 18.28
C GLN A 60 16.15 -7.90 17.63
N GLU A 61 15.77 -8.60 16.57
CA GLU A 61 16.65 -9.49 15.81
C GLU A 61 17.75 -8.68 15.12
N ALA A 62 17.38 -7.60 14.43
CA ALA A 62 18.33 -6.69 13.80
C ALA A 62 19.37 -6.17 14.82
N LYS A 63 18.92 -5.82 16.03
CA LYS A 63 19.76 -5.30 17.12
C LYS A 63 20.73 -6.35 17.63
N ARG A 64 20.25 -7.58 17.84
CA ARG A 64 21.08 -8.73 18.26
C ARG A 64 22.16 -9.07 17.23
N LEU A 65 21.88 -8.87 15.94
CA LEU A 65 22.83 -9.07 14.85
C LEU A 65 23.79 -7.88 14.64
N GLY A 66 23.71 -6.85 15.49
CA GLY A 66 24.56 -5.66 15.44
C GLY A 66 24.22 -4.70 14.31
N CYS A 67 23.02 -4.80 13.72
CA CYS A 67 22.57 -3.86 12.70
C CYS A 67 22.29 -2.48 13.32
N ASN A 68 22.44 -1.44 12.52
CA ASN A 68 22.27 -0.05 12.94
C ASN A 68 20.97 0.57 12.41
N ALA A 69 20.37 -0.05 11.39
CA ALA A 69 19.11 0.38 10.81
C ALA A 69 18.41 -0.81 10.14
N ILE A 70 17.10 -0.67 9.98
CA ILE A 70 16.27 -1.56 9.14
C ILE A 70 15.95 -0.83 7.84
N LEU A 71 16.16 -1.50 6.70
CA LEU A 71 15.52 -1.14 5.44
C LEU A 71 14.27 -2.02 5.28
N HIS A 72 13.09 -1.44 5.46
CA HIS A 72 11.80 -2.12 5.35
C HIS A 72 11.16 -1.81 4.00
N ILE A 73 11.23 -2.76 3.08
CA ILE A 73 10.79 -2.59 1.69
C ILE A 73 9.33 -3.04 1.55
N GLY A 74 8.55 -2.35 0.71
CA GLY A 74 7.22 -2.79 0.30
C GLY A 74 6.07 -2.15 1.06
N HIS A 75 6.27 -1.75 2.31
CA HIS A 75 5.21 -1.23 3.17
C HIS A 75 5.44 0.23 3.58
N SER A 76 4.35 0.93 3.90
CA SER A 76 4.41 2.28 4.48
C SER A 76 4.47 2.22 6.00
N ASP A 77 5.18 3.16 6.62
CA ASP A 77 5.05 3.39 8.06
C ASP A 77 3.63 3.89 8.41
N PHE A 78 3.05 3.31 9.46
CA PHE A 78 1.79 3.77 10.06
C PHE A 78 1.91 4.00 11.58
N GLY A 79 3.11 4.31 12.06
CA GLY A 79 3.39 4.67 13.46
C GLY A 79 3.94 3.52 14.29
N MET A 80 4.68 2.61 13.65
CA MET A 80 5.23 1.45 14.33
C MET A 80 6.43 1.86 15.19
N ARG A 81 6.40 1.47 16.47
CA ARG A 81 7.53 1.72 17.37
C ARG A 81 8.67 0.78 17.01
N SER A 82 9.89 1.32 17.01
CA SER A 82 11.10 0.53 16.85
C SER A 82 12.20 1.03 17.78
N GLU A 83 13.05 0.11 18.23
CA GLU A 83 14.26 0.40 19.00
C GLU A 83 15.43 0.93 18.14
N MET A 84 15.27 0.97 16.81
CA MET A 84 16.29 1.46 15.91
C MET A 84 15.69 2.23 14.72
N PRO A 85 16.52 2.99 13.98
CA PRO A 85 16.07 3.65 12.76
C PRO A 85 15.50 2.65 11.74
N VAL A 86 14.32 2.94 11.23
CA VAL A 86 13.67 2.17 10.15
C VAL A 86 13.49 3.10 8.94
N ILE A 87 14.05 2.69 7.81
CA ILE A 87 13.91 3.36 6.52
C ILE A 87 12.86 2.57 5.73
N TYR A 88 11.73 3.20 5.48
CA TYR A 88 10.63 2.60 4.73
C TYR A 88 10.77 2.88 3.25
N TRP A 89 10.97 1.83 2.46
CA TRP A 89 10.99 1.92 1.00
C TRP A 89 9.73 1.29 0.41
N GLU A 90 8.68 2.11 0.29
CA GLU A 90 7.39 1.70 -0.26
C GLU A 90 7.51 1.20 -1.70
N TYR A 91 6.82 0.10 -1.99
CA TYR A 91 6.71 -0.43 -3.34
C TYR A 91 5.41 0.04 -3.98
N GLU A 92 5.55 0.81 -5.04
CA GLU A 92 4.43 1.38 -5.79
C GLU A 92 4.35 0.75 -7.18
N ILE A 93 3.13 0.49 -7.64
CA ILE A 93 2.88 -0.07 -8.96
C ILE A 93 2.53 1.07 -9.91
N ASP A 94 3.33 1.22 -10.97
CA ASP A 94 3.03 2.13 -12.06
C ASP A 94 2.06 1.47 -13.04
N VAL A 95 0.78 1.75 -12.84
CA VAL A 95 -0.32 1.27 -13.68
C VAL A 95 -1.27 2.42 -13.96
N ASP A 96 -1.79 2.49 -15.19
CA ASP A 96 -2.85 3.43 -15.53
C ASP A 96 -4.23 2.77 -15.34
N PRO A 97 -5.04 3.21 -14.36
CA PRO A 97 -6.34 2.59 -14.09
C PRO A 97 -7.44 3.07 -15.04
N ILE A 98 -7.19 4.14 -15.80
CA ILE A 98 -8.21 4.83 -16.59
C ILE A 98 -8.79 3.99 -17.74
N PRO A 99 -8.03 3.20 -18.50
CA PRO A 99 -8.59 2.35 -19.54
C PRO A 99 -9.64 1.37 -19.00
N THR A 100 -9.31 0.68 -17.90
CA THR A 100 -10.21 -0.25 -17.22
C THR A 100 -11.42 0.46 -16.64
N LEU A 101 -11.21 1.57 -15.92
CA LEU A 101 -12.30 2.34 -15.34
C LEU A 101 -13.27 2.87 -16.41
N LYS A 102 -12.77 3.33 -17.56
CA LYS A 102 -13.61 3.79 -18.68
C LYS A 102 -14.48 2.66 -19.23
N LYS A 103 -13.87 1.51 -19.49
CA LYS A 103 -14.56 0.32 -20.02
C LYS A 103 -15.69 -0.14 -19.08
N GLU A 104 -15.44 -0.07 -17.78
CA GLU A 104 -16.33 -0.63 -16.76
C GLU A 104 -17.18 0.44 -16.04
N PHE A 105 -17.15 1.69 -16.51
CA PHE A 105 -17.76 2.84 -15.83
C PHE A 105 -19.27 2.66 -15.62
N ASP A 106 -19.93 1.92 -16.51
CA ASP A 106 -21.36 1.63 -16.44
C ASP A 106 -21.79 1.01 -15.10
N LYS A 107 -20.93 0.19 -14.49
CA LYS A 107 -21.17 -0.41 -13.17
C LYS A 107 -21.23 0.62 -12.05
N LEU A 108 -20.63 1.80 -12.24
CA LEU A 108 -20.58 2.89 -11.26
C LEU A 108 -21.59 4.01 -11.55
N LYS A 109 -22.30 3.95 -12.69
CA LYS A 109 -23.33 4.95 -13.04
C LYS A 109 -24.41 5.14 -11.96
N PRO A 110 -24.93 4.09 -11.30
CA PRO A 110 -26.00 4.24 -10.30
C PRO A 110 -25.63 5.06 -9.05
N PHE A 111 -24.35 5.18 -8.72
CA PHE A 111 -23.89 5.80 -7.47
C PHE A 111 -23.43 7.24 -7.70
N LYS A 112 -23.91 8.21 -6.91
CA LYS A 112 -23.50 9.62 -7.05
C LYS A 112 -22.29 9.93 -6.18
N LYS A 113 -22.30 9.42 -4.94
CA LYS A 113 -21.26 9.61 -3.91
C LYS A 113 -20.43 8.35 -3.77
N ILE A 114 -19.12 8.42 -4.06
CA ILE A 114 -18.21 7.28 -4.08
C ILE A 114 -17.09 7.50 -3.06
N GLY A 115 -16.95 6.57 -2.11
CA GLY A 115 -15.78 6.50 -1.23
C GLY A 115 -14.63 5.77 -1.91
N LEU A 116 -13.47 6.40 -2.03
CA LEU A 116 -12.28 5.74 -2.57
C LEU A 116 -11.38 5.20 -1.47
N ILE A 117 -10.96 3.96 -1.67
CA ILE A 117 -10.02 3.25 -0.81
C ILE A 117 -8.99 2.50 -1.66
N THR A 118 -7.81 2.23 -1.09
CA THR A 118 -6.71 1.60 -1.82
C THR A 118 -5.68 0.98 -0.87
N SER A 119 -4.78 0.16 -1.40
CA SER A 119 -3.56 -0.25 -0.69
C SER A 119 -2.39 0.67 -1.06
N VAL A 120 -1.29 0.62 -0.29
CA VAL A 120 -0.12 1.49 -0.49
C VAL A 120 0.43 1.44 -1.93
N GLN A 121 0.33 0.29 -2.59
CA GLN A 121 0.88 0.06 -3.92
C GLN A 121 0.16 0.86 -5.02
N TYR A 122 -1.10 1.23 -4.80
CA TYR A 122 -1.98 1.81 -5.82
C TYR A 122 -2.43 3.24 -5.50
N VAL A 123 -1.78 3.92 -4.54
CA VAL A 123 -2.13 5.31 -4.15
C VAL A 123 -2.10 6.28 -5.34
N LYS A 124 -1.09 6.23 -6.21
CA LYS A 124 -1.08 7.05 -7.44
C LYS A 124 -2.19 6.68 -8.42
N ALA A 125 -2.50 5.40 -8.59
CA ALA A 125 -3.60 4.96 -9.45
C ALA A 125 -4.94 5.50 -8.92
N MET A 126 -5.20 5.37 -7.61
CA MET A 126 -6.40 5.91 -6.97
C MET A 126 -6.55 7.42 -7.19
N ASN A 127 -5.44 8.19 -7.16
CA ASN A 127 -5.48 9.62 -7.46
C ASN A 127 -5.92 9.94 -8.90
N LYS A 128 -5.56 9.10 -9.88
CA LYS A 128 -6.06 9.22 -11.27
C LYS A 128 -7.55 8.88 -11.33
N VAL A 129 -7.97 7.81 -10.64
CA VAL A 129 -9.38 7.40 -10.54
C VAL A 129 -10.23 8.52 -9.95
N LYS A 130 -9.80 9.14 -8.84
CA LYS A 130 -10.49 10.28 -8.22
C LYS A 130 -10.80 11.38 -9.23
N LYS A 131 -9.78 11.88 -9.92
CA LYS A 131 -9.92 12.94 -10.92
C LYS A 131 -10.87 12.56 -12.05
N TYR A 132 -10.81 11.30 -12.49
CA TYR A 132 -11.70 10.80 -13.53
C TYR A 132 -13.16 10.75 -13.06
N LEU A 133 -13.43 10.23 -11.86
CA LEU A 133 -14.78 10.17 -11.29
C LEU A 133 -15.38 11.57 -11.10
N GLU A 134 -14.62 12.51 -10.54
CA GLU A 134 -15.05 13.90 -10.35
C GLU A 134 -15.39 14.57 -11.70
N LYS A 135 -14.54 14.38 -12.72
CA LYS A 135 -14.80 14.89 -14.08
C LYS A 135 -16.07 14.31 -14.71
N ASN A 136 -16.47 13.11 -14.32
CA ASN A 136 -17.68 12.43 -14.80
C ASN A 136 -18.86 12.58 -13.82
N GLY A 137 -18.88 13.64 -13.03
CA GLY A 137 -20.05 14.07 -12.24
C GLY A 137 -20.27 13.29 -10.94
N LYS A 138 -19.25 12.57 -10.44
CA LYS A 138 -19.31 11.87 -9.15
C LYS A 138 -18.78 12.75 -8.03
N GLU A 139 -19.42 12.69 -6.87
CA GLU A 139 -18.90 13.27 -5.63
C GLU A 139 -17.97 12.24 -4.96
N VAL A 140 -16.69 12.55 -4.82
CA VAL A 140 -15.67 11.58 -4.36
C VAL A 140 -15.20 11.89 -2.94
N PHE A 141 -15.30 10.90 -2.06
CA PHE A 141 -14.89 10.99 -0.65
C PHE A 141 -13.64 10.17 -0.41
N VAL A 142 -12.66 10.74 0.28
CA VAL A 142 -11.39 10.08 0.60
C VAL A 142 -10.94 10.51 2.00
N GLU A 143 -10.97 9.58 2.94
CA GLU A 143 -10.55 9.84 4.33
C GLU A 143 -9.08 9.49 4.54
N LYS A 144 -8.37 10.27 5.36
CA LYS A 144 -6.98 9.98 5.72
C LYS A 144 -6.88 9.48 7.16
N VAL A 145 -6.74 8.16 7.31
CA VAL A 145 -6.46 7.50 8.61
C VAL A 145 -5.00 7.04 8.71
N LEU A 146 -4.44 6.53 7.62
CA LEU A 146 -3.05 6.06 7.55
C LEU A 146 -2.16 7.11 6.85
N LYS A 147 -0.99 6.68 6.36
CA LYS A 147 0.00 7.56 5.73
C LYS A 147 -0.58 8.32 4.53
N TYR A 148 -1.35 7.63 3.68
CA TYR A 148 -1.99 8.23 2.51
C TYR A 148 -3.52 8.30 2.64
N PRO A 149 -4.18 9.34 2.09
CA PRO A 149 -5.63 9.37 1.97
C PRO A 149 -6.17 8.14 1.23
N GLY A 150 -7.26 7.57 1.72
CA GLY A 150 -7.90 6.37 1.15
C GLY A 150 -7.13 5.07 1.42
N GLN A 151 -5.94 5.14 2.00
CA GLN A 151 -5.17 3.94 2.30
C GLN A 151 -5.87 3.13 3.40
N ILE A 152 -6.02 1.84 3.13
CA ILE A 152 -6.46 0.82 4.09
C ILE A 152 -5.42 -0.31 4.19
N LEU A 153 -5.54 -1.11 5.24
CA LEU A 153 -4.79 -2.34 5.45
C LEU A 153 -5.77 -3.50 5.63
N GLY A 154 -5.28 -4.73 5.53
CA GLY A 154 -6.07 -5.92 5.82
C GLY A 154 -6.70 -5.90 7.23
N CYS A 155 -5.99 -5.33 8.20
CA CYS A 155 -6.46 -5.20 9.59
C CYS A 155 -7.11 -3.84 9.90
N CYS A 156 -7.03 -2.85 9.01
CA CYS A 156 -7.45 -1.48 9.27
C CYS A 156 -8.20 -0.88 8.08
N THR A 157 -9.52 -0.82 8.22
CA THR A 157 -10.49 -0.35 7.22
C THR A 157 -11.14 0.98 7.62
N TYR A 158 -10.65 1.62 8.69
CA TYR A 158 -11.25 2.83 9.27
C TYR A 158 -11.40 4.00 8.31
N ALA A 159 -10.58 4.09 7.27
CA ALA A 159 -10.75 5.11 6.23
C ALA A 159 -12.10 4.97 5.50
N ALA A 160 -12.61 3.75 5.33
CA ALA A 160 -13.96 3.52 4.80
C ALA A 160 -15.02 3.79 5.88
N GLU A 161 -14.87 3.19 7.06
CA GLU A 161 -15.87 3.24 8.14
C GLU A 161 -16.23 4.70 8.54
N LYS A 162 -15.26 5.62 8.55
CA LYS A 162 -15.45 7.04 8.91
C LYS A 162 -16.26 7.86 7.89
N ILE A 163 -16.46 7.35 6.69
CA ILE A 163 -17.22 8.03 5.63
C ILE A 163 -18.40 7.20 5.14
N ASP A 164 -18.74 6.13 5.85
CA ASP A 164 -19.81 5.21 5.48
C ASP A 164 -21.17 5.91 5.35
N ASP A 165 -21.47 6.82 6.27
CA ASP A 165 -22.68 7.64 6.28
C ASP A 165 -22.74 8.69 5.14
N LYS A 166 -21.62 8.95 4.46
CA LYS A 166 -21.49 10.00 3.44
C LYS A 166 -21.56 9.49 2.01
N VAL A 167 -21.46 8.18 1.78
CA VAL A 167 -21.30 7.60 0.45
C VAL A 167 -22.44 6.65 0.08
N ASP A 168 -22.65 6.48 -1.23
CA ASP A 168 -23.59 5.51 -1.77
C ASP A 168 -22.91 4.14 -1.98
N THR A 169 -21.60 4.16 -2.22
CA THR A 169 -20.78 2.96 -2.49
C THR A 169 -19.30 3.23 -2.18
N PHE A 170 -18.54 2.16 -1.99
CA PHE A 170 -17.08 2.21 -2.01
C PHE A 170 -16.51 1.64 -3.31
N LEU A 171 -15.45 2.27 -3.80
CA LEU A 171 -14.61 1.73 -4.87
C LEU A 171 -13.18 1.56 -4.36
N TYR A 172 -12.77 0.31 -4.22
CA TYR A 172 -11.39 -0.06 -3.98
C TYR A 172 -10.60 -0.06 -5.29
N VAL A 173 -9.45 0.63 -5.30
CA VAL A 173 -8.52 0.65 -6.42
C VAL A 173 -7.30 -0.18 -6.05
N GLY A 174 -7.11 -1.31 -6.72
CA GLY A 174 -5.95 -2.16 -6.49
C GLY A 174 -6.09 -3.53 -7.14
N SER A 175 -5.63 -4.56 -6.44
CA SER A 175 -5.82 -5.96 -6.81
C SER A 175 -6.25 -6.79 -5.60
N GLY A 176 -6.75 -7.99 -5.90
CA GLY A 176 -7.23 -8.93 -4.90
C GLY A 176 -8.55 -8.51 -4.25
N LYS A 177 -9.09 -9.42 -3.43
CA LYS A 177 -10.43 -9.27 -2.85
C LYS A 177 -10.44 -9.05 -1.33
N PHE A 178 -9.33 -9.35 -0.65
CA PHE A 178 -9.29 -9.34 0.81
C PHE A 178 -9.63 -7.97 1.42
N HIS A 179 -9.00 -6.89 0.92
CA HIS A 179 -9.28 -5.53 1.37
C HIS A 179 -10.72 -5.07 1.10
N PRO A 180 -11.25 -5.14 -0.13
CA PRO A 180 -12.62 -4.70 -0.40
C PRO A 180 -13.66 -5.58 0.32
N LEU A 181 -13.42 -6.89 0.50
CA LEU A 181 -14.28 -7.74 1.33
C LEU A 181 -14.25 -7.32 2.80
N GLY A 182 -13.10 -6.97 3.35
CA GLY A 182 -12.97 -6.47 4.72
C GLY A 182 -13.79 -5.20 4.96
N VAL A 183 -13.86 -4.31 3.96
CA VAL A 183 -14.75 -3.15 4.00
C VAL A 183 -16.21 -3.57 3.89
N ALA A 184 -16.54 -4.44 2.93
CA ALA A 184 -17.91 -4.91 2.72
C ALA A 184 -18.51 -5.60 3.96
N VAL A 185 -17.70 -6.22 4.81
CA VAL A 185 -18.14 -6.85 6.07
C VAL A 185 -18.40 -5.82 7.17
N LYS A 186 -17.74 -4.65 7.13
CA LYS A 186 -17.79 -3.64 8.20
C LYS A 186 -18.62 -2.40 7.86
N THR A 187 -19.08 -2.29 6.63
CA THR A 187 -19.92 -1.19 6.16
C THR A 187 -21.20 -1.74 5.55
N ASP A 188 -22.25 -0.91 5.56
CA ASP A 188 -23.56 -1.28 5.00
C ASP A 188 -23.69 -0.96 3.51
N LYS A 189 -22.61 -0.47 2.89
CA LYS A 189 -22.61 0.00 1.49
C LYS A 189 -22.13 -1.07 0.53
N PRO A 190 -22.65 -1.08 -0.71
CA PRO A 190 -22.06 -1.84 -1.80
C PRO A 190 -20.59 -1.48 -1.97
N VAL A 191 -19.75 -2.49 -2.20
CA VAL A 191 -18.31 -2.32 -2.40
C VAL A 191 -17.92 -2.92 -3.72
N TYR A 192 -17.31 -2.09 -4.56
CA TYR A 192 -16.72 -2.49 -5.83
C TYR A 192 -15.20 -2.49 -5.73
N SER A 193 -14.57 -3.43 -6.41
CA SER A 193 -13.12 -3.47 -6.64
C SER A 193 -12.86 -3.16 -8.11
N LEU A 194 -12.13 -2.07 -8.38
CA LEU A 194 -11.44 -1.86 -9.65
C LEU A 194 -10.13 -2.66 -9.58
N ASP A 195 -10.18 -3.90 -10.08
CA ASP A 195 -9.05 -4.82 -10.11
C ASP A 195 -8.19 -4.54 -11.33
N LEU A 196 -6.99 -4.01 -11.10
CA LEU A 196 -6.05 -3.57 -12.14
C LEU A 196 -5.21 -4.71 -12.72
N GLU A 197 -5.21 -5.88 -12.09
CA GLU A 197 -4.58 -7.08 -12.66
C GLU A 197 -5.55 -7.81 -13.58
N LYS A 198 -6.83 -7.88 -13.18
CA LYS A 198 -7.90 -8.52 -13.98
C LYS A 198 -8.55 -7.60 -14.99
N ASN A 199 -8.29 -6.30 -14.91
CA ASN A 199 -8.87 -5.28 -15.78
C ASN A 199 -10.40 -5.30 -15.79
N GLU A 200 -11.00 -5.33 -14.61
CA GLU A 200 -12.46 -5.32 -14.43
C GLU A 200 -12.89 -4.59 -13.15
N VAL A 201 -14.17 -4.22 -13.10
CA VAL A 201 -14.83 -3.75 -11.87
C VAL A 201 -15.74 -4.86 -11.35
N ILE A 202 -15.52 -5.33 -10.13
CA ILE A 202 -16.24 -6.46 -9.52
C ILE A 202 -16.97 -5.98 -8.26
N GLY A 203 -18.25 -6.32 -8.10
CA GLY A 203 -18.99 -6.10 -6.85
C GLY A 203 -18.69 -7.21 -5.84
N MET A 204 -18.47 -6.86 -4.58
CA MET A 204 -18.11 -7.80 -3.51
C MET A 204 -19.31 -8.52 -2.88
N GLU A 205 -20.54 -8.16 -3.25
CA GLU A 205 -21.76 -8.66 -2.65
C GLU A 205 -22.01 -10.15 -2.94
N LYS A 206 -21.47 -10.66 -4.05
CA LYS A 206 -21.58 -12.08 -4.44
C LYS A 206 -20.56 -12.98 -3.76
N GLU A 207 -19.68 -12.41 -2.93
CA GLU A 207 -18.55 -13.11 -2.32
C GLU A 207 -18.58 -13.07 -0.79
N LYS A 208 -19.68 -12.57 -0.21
CA LYS A 208 -20.05 -12.75 1.19
C LYS A 208 -20.72 -14.11 1.37
#